data_AF-A0A1G8MZ84-F1
#
_entry.id   AF-A0A1G8MZ84-F1
#
_cell.length_a   1.000
_cell.length_b   1.000
_cell.length_c   1.000
_cell.angle_alpha   90.00
_cell.angle_beta   90.00
_cell.angle_gamma   90.00
#
_symmetry.space_group_name_H-M   'P 1'
#
loop_
_entity.id
_entity.type
_entity.pdbx_description
1 polymer ?
#
loop_
_entity_poly.entity_id
_entity_poly.type
_entity_poly.pdbx_seq_one_letter_code
_entity_poly.pdbx_strand_id
1 'polypeptide(L)'
;MEKRHEQILAKCLSIDLEVDPGKAKVFAIAAVRHDDRPALKSTGHLTGPFLDDLETQIGDVAYPIGHNILGHDLQHLIAARPRLAQILQAPIDTLWLNPLAFPRNPYHHLVKHYQDGRLAAGHVNDPELDARLVFGVLANQLDALATLAADAPDVLAAYHYLTTRMDHAGGFEAVFRYLRGQPCPGFDEAGAAIRRMLQGRACEKRVEQTLTRLSSPQNGWPMAYALSGSPWRAGIP
;
A
#
# COMPACT_ATOMS: atom_id res chain seq x y z
N MET A 1 -19.49 1.62 -10.66
CA MET A 1 -18.03 1.69 -10.52
C MET A 1 -17.42 1.14 -11.79
N GLU A 2 -16.50 1.85 -12.43
CA GLU A 2 -15.78 1.32 -13.59
C GLU A 2 -14.94 0.12 -13.13
N LYS A 3 -15.02 -1.01 -13.84
CA LYS A 3 -14.37 -2.28 -13.46
C LYS A 3 -12.86 -2.23 -13.73
N ARG A 4 -12.14 -1.36 -13.04
CA ARG A 4 -10.68 -1.23 -13.12
C ARG A 4 -10.03 -2.23 -12.16
N HIS A 5 -8.97 -2.90 -12.60
CA HIS A 5 -8.11 -3.76 -11.78
C HIS A 5 -8.81 -4.87 -10.96
N GLU A 6 -9.97 -5.36 -11.38
CA GLU A 6 -10.74 -6.40 -10.67
C GLU A 6 -9.92 -7.65 -10.30
N GLN A 7 -8.95 -8.03 -11.13
CA GLN A 7 -8.10 -9.21 -10.91
C GLN A 7 -7.29 -9.18 -9.60
N ILE A 8 -6.98 -7.98 -9.10
CA ILE A 8 -6.32 -7.78 -7.81
C ILE A 8 -7.31 -7.27 -6.76
N LEU A 9 -8.19 -6.32 -7.09
CA LEU A 9 -9.10 -5.72 -6.12
C LEU A 9 -10.12 -6.73 -5.55
N ALA A 10 -10.62 -7.67 -6.36
CA ALA A 10 -11.54 -8.71 -5.89
C ALA A 10 -10.90 -9.69 -4.89
N LYS A 11 -9.58 -9.68 -4.74
CA LYS A 11 -8.83 -10.49 -3.77
C LYS A 11 -8.52 -9.73 -2.48
N CYS A 12 -9.08 -8.53 -2.33
CA CYS A 12 -8.77 -7.63 -1.23
C CYS A 12 -9.92 -7.52 -0.22
N LEU A 13 -9.55 -7.30 1.05
CA LEU A 13 -10.44 -6.83 2.11
C LEU A 13 -9.88 -5.52 2.64
N SER A 14 -10.58 -4.41 2.40
CA SER A 14 -10.18 -3.12 2.96
C SER A 14 -10.56 -3.06 4.43
N ILE A 15 -9.66 -2.57 5.28
CA ILE A 15 -9.87 -2.41 6.71
C ILE A 15 -9.49 -0.98 7.10
N ASP A 16 -10.34 -0.35 7.89
CA ASP A 16 -10.11 0.99 8.45
C ASP A 16 -10.65 1.06 9.89
N LEU A 17 -9.90 1.75 10.76
CA LEU A 17 -10.17 1.86 12.20
C LEU A 17 -10.17 3.31 12.67
N GLU A 18 -11.08 3.58 13.61
CA GLU A 18 -11.04 4.77 14.45
C GLU A 18 -10.57 4.43 15.86
N VAL A 19 -9.56 5.16 16.34
CA VAL A 19 -8.85 4.89 17.59
C VAL A 19 -8.86 6.12 18.50
N ASP A 20 -9.16 5.93 19.78
CA ASP A 20 -8.98 6.96 20.81
C ASP A 20 -7.46 7.13 21.05
N PRO A 21 -6.85 8.26 20.66
CA PRO A 21 -5.40 8.43 20.74
C PRO A 21 -4.90 8.49 22.19
N GLY A 22 -5.75 8.86 23.15
CA GLY A 22 -5.38 8.90 24.56
C GLY A 22 -5.40 7.53 25.24
N LYS A 23 -6.13 6.57 24.66
CA LYS A 23 -6.31 5.22 25.25
C LYS A 23 -5.79 4.08 24.38
N ALA A 24 -5.38 4.37 23.15
CA ALA A 24 -5.03 3.38 22.13
C ALA A 24 -6.13 2.31 21.93
N LYS A 25 -7.40 2.71 22.09
CA LYS A 25 -8.56 1.81 21.98
C LYS A 25 -9.32 2.09 20.70
N VAL A 26 -9.56 1.03 19.91
CA VAL A 26 -10.45 1.07 18.75
C VAL A 26 -11.88 1.33 19.23
N PHE A 27 -12.53 2.35 18.65
CA PHE A 27 -13.95 2.67 18.92
C PHE A 27 -14.82 2.63 17.67
N ALA A 28 -14.25 2.51 16.47
CA ALA A 28 -15.00 2.11 15.29
C ALA A 28 -14.10 1.34 14.32
N ILE A 29 -14.71 0.47 13.51
CA ILE A 29 -14.02 -0.32 12.49
C ILE A 29 -14.99 -0.65 11.37
N ALA A 30 -14.47 -0.72 10.15
CA ALA A 30 -15.10 -1.41 9.05
C ALA A 30 -14.12 -2.29 8.29
N ALA A 31 -14.63 -3.42 7.80
CA ALA A 31 -13.99 -4.29 6.85
C ALA A 31 -14.91 -4.45 5.62
N VAL A 32 -14.39 -4.12 4.44
CA VAL A 32 -15.14 -3.97 3.20
C VAL A 32 -14.49 -4.78 2.09
N ARG A 33 -15.28 -5.57 1.36
CA ARG A 33 -14.84 -6.30 0.18
C ARG A 33 -15.04 -5.46 -1.09
N HIS A 34 -14.28 -5.79 -2.14
CA HIS A 34 -14.51 -5.23 -3.47
C HIS A 34 -15.67 -5.92 -4.21
N ASP A 35 -16.79 -6.10 -3.53
CA ASP A 35 -18.03 -6.63 -4.07
C ASP A 35 -19.24 -5.98 -3.37
N ASP A 36 -20.45 -6.41 -3.73
CA ASP A 36 -21.69 -5.83 -3.20
C ASP A 36 -22.08 -6.40 -1.81
N ARG A 37 -21.20 -7.17 -1.15
CA ARG A 37 -21.52 -7.71 0.18
C ARG A 37 -21.53 -6.59 1.23
N PRO A 38 -22.38 -6.69 2.26
CA PRO A 38 -22.37 -5.74 3.37
C PRO A 38 -21.02 -5.68 4.06
N ALA A 39 -20.62 -4.48 4.48
CA ALA A 39 -19.43 -4.27 5.30
C ALA A 39 -19.61 -4.95 6.67
N LEU A 40 -18.55 -5.60 7.15
CA LEU A 40 -18.46 -5.96 8.57
C LEU A 40 -18.02 -4.72 9.33
N LYS A 41 -18.86 -4.22 10.24
CA LYS A 41 -18.58 -2.97 10.96
C LYS A 41 -19.01 -3.04 12.41
N SER A 42 -18.32 -2.29 13.25
CA SER A 42 -18.65 -2.15 14.68
C SER A 42 -18.34 -0.74 15.15
N THR A 43 -19.20 -0.22 16.02
CA THR A 43 -19.01 1.03 16.77
C THR A 43 -18.96 0.70 18.26
N GLY A 44 -18.09 1.36 19.00
CA GLY A 44 -17.78 1.04 20.39
C GLY A 44 -16.67 0.00 20.53
N HIS A 45 -16.67 -0.73 21.64
CA HIS A 45 -15.61 -1.69 21.96
C HIS A 45 -15.67 -2.92 21.04
N LEU A 46 -14.52 -3.37 20.56
CA LEU A 46 -14.42 -4.60 19.76
C LEU A 46 -14.82 -5.81 20.61
N THR A 47 -15.76 -6.60 20.11
CA THR A 47 -16.24 -7.81 20.79
C THR A 47 -15.50 -9.05 20.27
N GLY A 48 -15.49 -10.12 21.07
CA GLY A 48 -14.95 -11.42 20.65
C GLY A 48 -15.57 -11.93 19.33
N PRO A 49 -16.91 -12.00 19.22
CA PRO A 49 -17.58 -12.43 18.00
C PRO A 49 -17.24 -11.58 16.76
N PHE A 50 -17.15 -10.26 16.91
CA PHE A 50 -16.75 -9.39 15.80
C PHE A 50 -15.35 -9.72 15.28
N LEU A 51 -14.41 -9.98 16.20
CA LEU A 51 -13.04 -10.36 15.83
C LEU A 51 -13.00 -11.75 15.19
N ASP A 52 -13.87 -12.68 15.58
CA ASP A 52 -13.97 -14.00 14.97
C ASP A 52 -14.53 -13.91 13.52
N ASP A 53 -15.51 -13.03 13.29
CA ASP A 53 -16.03 -12.73 11.94
C ASP A 53 -14.94 -12.05 11.08
N LEU A 54 -14.17 -11.13 11.65
CA LEU A 54 -13.06 -10.47 10.97
C LEU A 54 -11.96 -11.46 10.58
N GLU A 55 -11.57 -12.36 11.51
CA GLU A 55 -10.62 -13.45 11.24
C GLU A 55 -11.08 -14.30 10.05
N THR A 56 -12.37 -14.66 10.02
CA THR A 56 -12.97 -15.43 8.92
C THR A 56 -12.88 -14.67 7.60
N GLN A 57 -13.27 -13.39 7.57
CA GLN A 57 -13.21 -12.60 6.34
C GLN A 57 -11.78 -12.40 5.81
N ILE A 58 -10.81 -12.22 6.70
CA ILE A 58 -9.40 -12.13 6.31
C ILE A 58 -8.92 -13.45 5.72
N GLY A 59 -9.29 -14.59 6.31
CA GLY A 59 -8.95 -15.92 5.79
C GLY A 59 -9.48 -16.20 4.38
N ASP A 60 -10.56 -15.53 4.00
CA ASP A 60 -11.23 -15.65 2.70
C ASP A 60 -10.70 -14.69 1.62
N VAL A 61 -9.68 -13.87 1.91
CA VAL A 61 -9.04 -12.97 0.93
C VAL A 61 -7.53 -13.15 0.90
N ALA A 62 -6.91 -12.72 -0.20
CA ALA A 62 -5.46 -12.79 -0.31
C ALA A 62 -4.77 -11.56 0.33
N TYR A 63 -5.39 -10.38 0.23
CA TYR A 63 -4.71 -9.12 0.53
C TYR A 63 -5.58 -8.21 1.43
N PRO A 64 -5.25 -8.08 2.72
CA PRO A 64 -5.76 -6.98 3.52
C PRO A 64 -5.27 -5.66 2.92
N ILE A 65 -6.13 -4.65 2.77
CA ILE A 65 -5.72 -3.35 2.23
C ILE A 65 -6.18 -2.21 3.14
N GLY A 66 -5.49 -1.07 3.10
CA GLY A 66 -5.90 0.12 3.82
C GLY A 66 -5.01 1.31 3.49
N HIS A 67 -5.25 2.44 4.16
CA HIS A 67 -4.42 3.64 4.05
C HIS A 67 -3.68 3.85 5.37
N ASN A 68 -2.38 3.52 5.40
CA ASN A 68 -1.56 3.41 6.62
C ASN A 68 -1.84 2.15 7.46
N ILE A 69 -2.39 1.10 6.85
CA ILE A 69 -2.73 -0.16 7.54
C ILE A 69 -1.55 -0.77 8.31
N LEU A 70 -0.33 -0.70 7.77
CA LEU A 70 0.88 -1.22 8.41
C LEU A 70 1.29 -0.41 9.64
N GLY A 71 1.19 0.91 9.54
CA GLY A 71 1.63 1.85 10.56
C GLY A 71 0.58 2.15 11.63
N HIS A 72 -0.68 1.75 11.41
CA HIS A 72 -1.81 2.10 12.25
C HIS A 72 -2.70 0.89 12.55
N ASP A 73 -3.51 0.46 11.57
CA ASP A 73 -4.62 -0.46 11.82
C ASP A 73 -4.17 -1.82 12.33
N LEU A 74 -3.14 -2.41 11.69
CA LEU A 74 -2.61 -3.71 12.10
C LEU A 74 -2.09 -3.69 13.54
N GLN A 75 -1.50 -2.59 14.00
CA GLN A 75 -0.96 -2.50 15.35
C GLN A 75 -2.07 -2.64 16.39
N HIS A 76 -3.19 -1.94 16.18
CA HIS A 76 -4.34 -2.00 17.07
C HIS A 76 -5.09 -3.33 16.98
N LEU A 77 -5.24 -3.90 15.78
CA LEU A 77 -5.87 -5.19 15.59
C LEU A 77 -5.07 -6.33 16.24
N ILE A 78 -3.74 -6.35 16.06
CA ILE A 78 -2.88 -7.35 16.69
C ILE A 78 -2.88 -7.20 18.21
N ALA A 79 -2.91 -5.97 18.74
CA ALA A 79 -3.05 -5.73 20.17
C ALA A 79 -4.38 -6.26 20.72
N ALA A 80 -5.48 -6.12 19.98
CA ALA A 80 -6.79 -6.65 20.36
C ALA A 80 -6.90 -8.18 20.19
N ARG A 81 -6.20 -8.75 19.19
CA ARG A 81 -6.24 -10.17 18.83
C ARG A 81 -4.88 -10.63 18.27
N PRO A 82 -3.94 -11.09 19.11
CA PRO A 82 -2.57 -11.41 18.68
C PRO A 82 -2.45 -12.43 17.55
N ARG A 83 -3.42 -13.34 17.42
CA ARG A 83 -3.47 -14.33 16.33
C ARG A 83 -3.56 -13.69 14.94
N LEU A 84 -4.12 -12.47 14.83
CA LEU A 84 -4.20 -11.75 13.56
C LEU A 84 -2.82 -11.51 12.94
N ALA A 85 -1.75 -11.44 13.75
CA ALA A 85 -0.38 -11.33 13.24
C ALA A 85 0.05 -12.52 12.38
N GLN A 86 -0.59 -13.69 12.53
CA GLN A 86 -0.32 -14.90 11.72
C GLN A 86 -1.21 -14.98 10.48
N ILE A 87 -2.32 -14.25 10.45
CA ILE A 87 -3.33 -14.31 9.38
C ILE A 87 -3.10 -13.17 8.38
N LEU A 88 -2.78 -11.96 8.87
CA LEU A 88 -2.56 -10.75 8.05
C LEU A 88 -1.14 -10.73 7.45
N GLN A 89 -0.87 -11.67 6.54
CA GLN A 89 0.49 -11.95 6.02
C GLN A 89 0.89 -11.16 4.76
N ALA A 90 -0.06 -10.53 4.08
CA ALA A 90 0.17 -9.88 2.79
C ALA A 90 -0.58 -8.55 2.64
N PRO A 91 -0.47 -7.61 3.60
CA PRO A 91 -1.14 -6.32 3.50
C PRO A 91 -0.66 -5.49 2.30
N ILE A 92 -1.58 -4.75 1.69
CA ILE A 92 -1.28 -3.67 0.73
C ILE A 92 -1.56 -2.35 1.43
N ASP A 93 -0.51 -1.58 1.70
CA ASP A 93 -0.64 -0.24 2.26
C ASP A 93 -0.59 0.81 1.16
N THR A 94 -1.74 1.44 0.90
CA THR A 94 -1.83 2.48 -0.13
C THR A 94 -1.03 3.73 0.25
N LEU A 95 -0.79 4.03 1.53
CA LEU A 95 0.06 5.16 1.90
C LEU A 95 1.52 4.94 1.49
N TRP A 96 2.00 3.69 1.54
CA TRP A 96 3.36 3.34 1.13
C TRP A 96 3.53 3.39 -0.39
N LEU A 97 2.49 3.04 -1.14
CA LEU A 97 2.50 3.11 -2.62
C LEU A 97 2.41 4.54 -3.16
N ASN A 98 1.80 5.47 -2.42
CA ASN A 98 1.59 6.86 -2.84
C ASN A 98 2.82 7.54 -3.44
N PRO A 99 3.99 7.57 -2.77
CA PRO A 99 5.13 8.29 -3.32
C PRO A 99 5.76 7.60 -4.55
N LEU A 100 5.48 6.31 -4.77
CA LEU A 100 5.94 5.58 -5.95
C LEU A 100 5.04 5.84 -7.15
N ALA A 101 3.73 5.96 -6.92
CA ALA A 101 2.72 6.28 -7.93
C ALA A 101 2.67 7.79 -8.25
N PHE A 102 2.76 8.64 -7.23
CA PHE A 102 2.55 10.10 -7.32
C PHE A 102 3.69 10.89 -6.64
N PRO A 103 4.93 10.83 -7.17
CA PRO A 103 6.10 11.43 -6.51
C PRO A 103 6.00 12.96 -6.31
N ARG A 104 5.22 13.66 -7.15
CA ARG A 104 4.99 15.12 -7.02
C ARG A 104 3.92 15.49 -5.99
N ASN A 105 3.05 14.55 -5.65
CA ASN A 105 1.99 14.74 -4.66
C ASN A 105 1.86 13.46 -3.81
N PRO A 106 2.87 13.13 -2.99
CA PRO A 106 2.88 11.90 -2.20
C PRO A 106 1.76 11.90 -1.13
N TYR A 107 1.20 13.08 -0.83
CA TYR A 107 -0.01 13.24 -0.04
C TYR A 107 -1.27 13.24 -0.91
N HIS A 108 -1.37 12.28 -1.84
CA HIS A 108 -2.65 11.98 -2.49
C HIS A 108 -3.57 11.41 -1.41
N HIS A 109 -4.17 12.32 -0.63
CA HIS A 109 -5.19 12.00 0.35
C HIS A 109 -6.30 11.25 -0.36
N LEU A 110 -6.84 10.21 0.29
CA LEU A 110 -8.11 9.58 -0.04
C LEU A 110 -9.03 10.67 -0.59
N VAL A 111 -9.21 10.58 -1.90
CA VAL A 111 -9.74 11.60 -2.81
C VAL A 111 -10.55 12.69 -2.09
N LYS A 112 -9.94 13.87 -1.86
CA LYS A 112 -10.66 15.13 -1.55
C LYS A 112 -11.47 15.64 -2.75
N HIS A 113 -12.13 14.73 -3.47
CA HIS A 113 -13.26 15.01 -4.35
C HIS A 113 -14.56 14.54 -3.69
N TYR A 114 -14.64 14.58 -2.35
CA TYR A 114 -15.87 15.05 -1.73
C TYR A 114 -16.07 16.48 -2.24
N GLN A 115 -17.05 16.64 -3.14
CA GLN A 115 -17.44 17.93 -3.66
C GLN A 115 -17.63 18.92 -2.50
N ASP A 116 -17.15 20.14 -2.74
CA ASP A 116 -17.23 21.32 -1.89
C ASP A 116 -16.23 21.39 -0.74
N GLY A 117 -14.98 21.74 -1.07
CA GLY A 117 -14.49 23.11 -0.87
C GLY A 117 -14.65 23.79 0.50
N ARG A 118 -14.99 23.05 1.55
CA ARG A 118 -15.02 23.49 2.94
C ARG A 118 -14.27 22.45 3.74
N LEU A 119 -13.05 22.81 4.11
CA LEU A 119 -12.46 22.36 5.37
C LEU A 119 -13.40 22.81 6.49
N ALA A 120 -14.49 22.08 6.69
CA ALA A 120 -15.30 22.16 7.88
C ALA A 120 -14.65 21.21 8.88
N ALA A 121 -13.99 21.80 9.88
CA ALA A 121 -13.76 21.11 11.14
C ALA A 121 -15.10 20.49 11.58
N GLY A 122 -15.21 19.16 11.54
CA GLY A 122 -16.44 18.45 11.93
C GLY A 122 -16.95 17.35 10.99
N HIS A 123 -16.20 16.90 9.97
CA HIS A 123 -16.56 15.64 9.32
C HIS A 123 -16.42 14.51 10.35
N VAL A 124 -17.51 13.78 10.60
CA VAL A 124 -17.47 12.54 11.38
C VAL A 124 -16.68 11.54 10.54
N ASN A 125 -15.55 11.05 11.06
CA ASN A 125 -14.83 9.96 10.41
C ASN A 125 -15.76 8.74 10.31
N ASP A 126 -15.82 8.13 9.13
CA ASP A 126 -16.67 6.97 8.84
C ASP A 126 -15.78 5.87 8.27
N PRO A 127 -15.37 4.88 9.09
CA PRO A 127 -14.43 3.85 8.66
C PRO A 127 -14.98 3.00 7.52
N GLU A 128 -16.31 2.87 7.36
CA GLU A 128 -16.88 2.14 6.22
C GLU A 128 -16.65 2.92 4.92
N LEU A 129 -16.87 4.23 4.96
CA LEU A 129 -16.61 5.10 3.82
C LEU A 129 -15.12 5.10 3.46
N ASP A 130 -14.25 5.27 4.44
CA ASP A 130 -12.81 5.32 4.23
C ASP A 130 -12.29 3.99 3.66
N ALA A 131 -12.73 2.85 4.21
CA ALA A 131 -12.44 1.53 3.66
C ALA A 131 -12.96 1.33 2.23
N ARG A 132 -14.10 1.94 1.84
CA ARG A 132 -14.58 1.91 0.45
C ARG A 132 -13.71 2.75 -0.48
N LEU A 133 -13.26 3.93 -0.03
CA LEU A 133 -12.45 4.86 -0.83
C LEU A 133 -11.05 4.29 -1.15
N VAL A 134 -10.49 3.47 -0.26
CA VAL A 134 -9.17 2.83 -0.46
C VAL A 134 -9.09 2.05 -1.77
N PHE A 135 -10.18 1.40 -2.21
CA PHE A 135 -10.20 0.71 -3.51
C PHE A 135 -9.99 1.66 -4.69
N GLY A 136 -10.62 2.83 -4.66
CA GLY A 136 -10.42 3.88 -5.66
C GLY A 136 -8.99 4.43 -5.64
N VAL A 137 -8.41 4.60 -4.44
CA VAL A 137 -7.00 5.00 -4.28
C VAL A 137 -6.07 3.96 -4.90
N LEU A 138 -6.21 2.69 -4.55
CA LEU A 138 -5.38 1.62 -5.09
C LEU A 138 -5.54 1.50 -6.61
N ALA A 139 -6.76 1.62 -7.14
CA ALA A 139 -6.98 1.63 -8.59
C ALA A 139 -6.20 2.78 -9.27
N ASN A 140 -6.26 4.00 -8.74
CA ASN A 140 -5.52 5.14 -9.29
C ASN A 140 -4.00 4.95 -9.20
N GLN A 141 -3.51 4.34 -8.13
CA GLN A 141 -2.08 3.99 -8.00
C GLN A 141 -1.67 2.94 -9.02
N LEU A 142 -2.51 1.94 -9.27
CA LEU A 142 -2.26 0.90 -10.27
C LEU A 142 -2.23 1.49 -11.68
N ASP A 143 -3.12 2.40 -12.04
CA ASP A 143 -3.06 3.12 -13.32
C ASP A 143 -1.73 3.87 -13.48
N ALA A 144 -1.34 4.67 -12.48
CA ALA A 144 -0.11 5.46 -12.52
C ALA A 144 1.15 4.56 -12.62
N LEU A 145 1.19 3.48 -11.84
CA LEU A 145 2.29 2.53 -11.89
C LEU A 145 2.27 1.69 -13.19
N ALA A 146 1.12 1.47 -13.83
CA ALA A 146 1.04 0.82 -15.13
C ALA A 146 1.59 1.70 -16.25
N THR A 147 1.31 3.00 -16.24
CA THR A 147 1.95 3.99 -17.14
C THR A 147 3.46 3.97 -16.95
N LEU A 148 3.93 4.01 -15.69
CA LEU A 148 5.36 3.88 -15.38
C LEU A 148 5.96 2.56 -15.87
N ALA A 149 5.21 1.45 -15.81
CA ALA A 149 5.64 0.15 -16.32
C ALA A 149 5.99 0.22 -17.81
N ALA A 150 5.17 0.94 -18.58
CA ALA A 150 5.34 1.11 -20.02
C ALA A 150 6.48 2.07 -20.35
N ASP A 151 6.57 3.20 -19.65
CA ASP A 151 7.52 4.27 -19.96
C ASP A 151 8.92 4.02 -19.39
N ALA A 152 9.00 3.36 -18.23
CA ALA A 152 10.22 3.19 -17.47
C ALA A 152 10.28 1.82 -16.73
N PRO A 153 10.34 0.70 -17.47
CA PRO A 153 10.28 -0.65 -16.90
C PRO A 153 11.40 -0.95 -15.89
N ASP A 154 12.58 -0.34 -16.05
CA ASP A 154 13.68 -0.45 -15.09
C ASP A 154 13.31 0.14 -13.71
N VAL A 155 12.55 1.25 -13.69
CA VAL A 155 12.09 1.87 -12.45
C VAL A 155 11.15 0.93 -11.72
N LEU A 156 10.20 0.35 -12.45
CA LEU A 156 9.24 -0.57 -11.85
C LEU A 156 9.91 -1.87 -11.38
N ALA A 157 10.91 -2.38 -12.11
CA ALA A 157 11.71 -3.53 -11.67
C ALA A 157 12.50 -3.22 -10.38
N ALA A 158 13.12 -2.04 -10.30
CA ALA A 158 13.81 -1.59 -9.08
C ALA A 158 12.84 -1.48 -7.90
N TYR A 159 11.63 -0.94 -8.11
CA TYR A 159 10.63 -0.85 -7.05
C TYR A 159 10.14 -2.21 -6.59
N HIS A 160 9.86 -3.13 -7.51
CA HIS A 160 9.46 -4.48 -7.18
C HIS A 160 10.48 -5.15 -6.26
N TYR A 161 11.78 -5.04 -6.59
CA TYR A 161 12.85 -5.56 -5.75
C TYR A 161 12.87 -4.90 -4.36
N LEU A 162 12.89 -3.58 -4.33
CA LEU A 162 13.14 -2.78 -3.13
C LEU A 162 12.00 -2.88 -2.11
N THR A 163 10.75 -2.92 -2.59
CA THR A 163 9.54 -2.91 -1.74
C THR A 163 9.17 -4.28 -1.17
N THR A 164 9.88 -5.33 -1.59
CA THR A 164 9.60 -6.73 -1.20
C THR A 164 10.71 -7.34 -0.35
N ARG A 165 11.50 -6.50 0.34
CA ARG A 165 12.57 -6.97 1.26
C ARG A 165 12.13 -7.09 2.71
N MET A 166 11.01 -6.46 3.08
CA MET A 166 10.46 -6.55 4.43
C MET A 166 9.63 -7.82 4.62
N ASP A 167 9.41 -8.19 5.88
CA ASP A 167 8.46 -9.26 6.22
C ASP A 167 7.04 -8.88 5.77
N HIS A 168 6.22 -9.90 5.48
CA HIS A 168 4.83 -9.73 5.05
C HIS A 168 4.63 -8.88 3.79
N ALA A 169 5.65 -8.73 2.94
CA ALA A 169 5.56 -7.95 1.70
C ALA A 169 4.73 -8.60 0.58
N GLY A 170 4.00 -9.68 0.85
CA GLY A 170 3.24 -10.44 -0.15
C GLY A 170 2.18 -9.60 -0.90
N GLY A 171 1.63 -8.56 -0.26
CA GLY A 171 0.71 -7.63 -0.90
C GLY A 171 1.41 -6.74 -1.92
N PHE A 172 2.57 -6.17 -1.57
CA PHE A 172 3.39 -5.38 -2.49
C PHE A 172 3.94 -6.23 -3.65
N GLU A 173 4.41 -7.46 -3.38
CA GLU A 173 4.77 -8.43 -4.41
C GLU A 173 3.63 -8.64 -5.40
N ALA A 174 2.40 -8.84 -4.91
CA ALA A 174 1.24 -9.04 -5.76
C ALA A 174 0.95 -7.83 -6.66
N VAL A 175 1.06 -6.61 -6.14
CA VAL A 175 0.90 -5.36 -6.90
C VAL A 175 1.92 -5.28 -8.03
N PHE A 176 3.22 -5.42 -7.72
CA PHE A 176 4.26 -5.27 -8.73
C PHE A 176 4.31 -6.42 -9.73
N ARG A 177 4.00 -7.66 -9.30
CA ARG A 177 3.84 -8.80 -10.20
C ARG A 177 2.66 -8.61 -11.14
N TYR A 178 1.54 -8.09 -10.65
CA TYR A 178 0.37 -7.75 -11.47
C TYR A 178 0.72 -6.72 -12.54
N LEU A 179 1.46 -5.67 -12.19
CA LEU A 179 1.86 -4.60 -13.11
C LEU A 179 2.94 -5.03 -14.11
N ARG A 180 3.92 -5.83 -13.68
CA ARG A 180 5.05 -6.26 -14.53
C ARG A 180 4.75 -7.50 -15.36
N GLY A 181 3.78 -8.33 -14.95
CA GLY A 181 3.58 -9.66 -15.52
C GLY A 181 4.77 -10.61 -15.32
N GLN A 182 5.66 -10.30 -14.36
CA GLN A 182 6.91 -11.02 -14.09
C GLN A 182 7.12 -11.18 -12.57
N PRO A 183 7.77 -12.27 -12.12
CA PRO A 183 8.13 -12.44 -10.71
C PRO A 183 9.08 -11.33 -10.23
N CYS A 184 9.26 -11.20 -8.91
CA CYS A 184 10.27 -10.32 -8.34
C CYS A 184 11.63 -10.56 -8.99
N PRO A 185 12.30 -9.50 -9.49
CA PRO A 185 13.63 -9.65 -10.06
C PRO A 185 14.63 -10.10 -9.00
N GLY A 186 15.72 -10.73 -9.44
CA GLY A 186 16.87 -11.06 -8.59
C GLY A 186 17.71 -9.84 -8.24
N PHE A 187 18.66 -9.99 -7.31
CA PHE A 187 19.57 -8.91 -6.91
C PHE A 187 20.35 -8.32 -8.10
N ASP A 188 20.89 -9.17 -8.98
CA ASP A 188 21.68 -8.72 -10.13
C ASP A 188 20.83 -7.97 -11.16
N GLU A 189 19.61 -8.45 -11.43
CA GLU A 189 18.67 -7.81 -12.35
C GLU A 189 18.24 -6.44 -11.82
N ALA A 190 17.86 -6.37 -10.54
CA ALA A 190 17.49 -5.12 -9.88
C ALA A 190 18.67 -4.13 -9.83
N GLY A 191 19.87 -4.62 -9.53
CA GLY A 191 21.09 -3.81 -9.55
C GLY A 191 21.40 -3.27 -10.94
N ALA A 192 21.24 -4.09 -11.99
CA ALA A 192 21.41 -3.65 -13.37
C ALA A 192 20.37 -2.60 -13.78
N ALA A 193 19.10 -2.76 -13.38
CA ALA A 193 18.05 -1.77 -13.61
C ALA A 193 18.38 -0.43 -12.94
N ILE A 194 18.77 -0.45 -11.66
CA ILE A 194 19.15 0.78 -10.92
C ILE A 194 20.37 1.46 -11.56
N ARG A 195 21.37 0.70 -12.03
CA ARG A 195 22.52 1.26 -12.76
C ARG A 195 22.09 1.98 -14.03
N ARG A 196 21.24 1.36 -14.85
CA ARG A 196 20.72 1.97 -16.09
C ARG A 196 19.91 3.24 -15.79
N MET A 197 19.07 3.21 -14.76
CA MET A 197 18.27 4.37 -14.34
C MET A 197 19.13 5.57 -13.92
N LEU A 198 20.27 5.31 -13.28
CA LEU A 198 21.15 6.33 -12.69
C LEU A 198 22.36 6.69 -13.56
N GLN A 199 22.55 6.03 -14.70
CA GLN A 199 23.66 6.27 -15.61
C GLN A 199 23.67 7.74 -16.07
N GLY A 200 24.81 8.42 -15.87
CA GLY A 200 24.97 9.83 -16.19
C GLY A 200 24.16 10.79 -15.30
N ARG A 201 23.46 10.29 -14.28
CA ARG A 201 22.58 11.07 -13.38
C ARG A 201 23.01 11.01 -11.92
N ALA A 202 23.86 10.05 -11.55
CA ALA A 202 24.44 9.92 -10.21
C ALA A 202 25.92 9.52 -10.28
N CYS A 203 26.65 9.75 -9.19
CA CYS A 203 28.03 9.30 -9.06
C CYS A 203 28.10 7.77 -9.01
N GLU A 204 28.71 7.14 -10.02
CA GLU A 204 28.81 5.68 -10.16
C GLU A 204 29.36 5.01 -8.90
N LYS A 205 30.43 5.56 -8.31
CA LYS A 205 31.03 5.03 -7.07
C LYS A 205 30.05 5.02 -5.90
N ARG A 206 29.18 6.03 -5.79
CA ARG A 206 28.14 6.10 -4.75
C ARG A 206 26.99 5.14 -5.04
N VAL A 207 26.64 4.96 -6.30
CA VAL A 207 25.65 3.95 -6.73
C VAL A 207 26.15 2.57 -6.32
N GLU A 208 27.35 2.15 -6.72
CA GLU A 208 27.89 0.82 -6.38
C GLU A 208 27.92 0.56 -4.86
N GLN A 209 28.39 1.54 -4.07
CA GLN A 209 28.38 1.42 -2.60
C GLN A 209 26.97 1.18 -2.04
N THR A 210 25.97 1.85 -2.63
CA THR A 210 24.57 1.73 -2.22
C THR A 210 23.97 0.39 -2.65
N LEU A 211 24.32 -0.09 -3.85
CA LEU A 211 23.83 -1.36 -4.40
C LEU A 211 24.19 -2.56 -3.50
N THR A 212 25.34 -2.52 -2.81
CA THR A 212 25.74 -3.58 -1.86
C THR A 212 24.76 -3.80 -0.71
N ARG A 213 23.85 -2.84 -0.45
CA ARG A 213 22.93 -2.86 0.70
C ARG A 213 21.46 -3.06 0.30
N LEU A 214 21.17 -3.31 -0.98
CA LEU A 214 19.79 -3.38 -1.48
C LEU A 214 18.98 -4.53 -0.88
N SER A 215 19.63 -5.62 -0.50
CA SER A 215 18.95 -6.77 0.10
C SER A 215 18.53 -6.55 1.55
N SER A 216 18.96 -5.43 2.17
CA SER A 216 18.59 -5.12 3.54
C SER A 216 17.12 -4.68 3.62
N PRO A 217 16.30 -5.33 4.48
CA PRO A 217 14.91 -4.92 4.70
C PRO A 217 14.76 -3.46 5.13
N GLN A 218 15.73 -2.95 5.90
CA GLN A 218 15.71 -1.59 6.43
C GLN A 218 15.96 -0.52 5.35
N ASN A 219 16.56 -0.91 4.22
CA ASN A 219 16.96 0.03 3.17
C ASN A 219 16.03 0.00 1.95
N GLY A 220 15.23 -1.06 1.77
CA GLY A 220 14.39 -1.27 0.61
C GLY A 220 13.44 -0.10 0.33
N TRP A 221 12.48 0.13 1.24
CA TRP A 221 11.50 1.21 1.13
C TRP A 221 12.09 2.62 1.14
N PRO A 222 13.02 2.97 2.04
CA PRO A 222 13.70 4.27 1.98
C PRO A 222 14.39 4.53 0.63
N MET A 223 14.99 3.49 0.03
CA MET A 223 15.61 3.62 -1.29
C MET A 223 14.56 3.80 -2.40
N ALA A 224 13.48 3.02 -2.39
CA ALA A 224 12.40 3.16 -3.36
C ALA A 224 11.82 4.59 -3.31
N TYR A 225 11.66 5.14 -2.10
CA TYR A 225 11.19 6.50 -1.89
C TYR A 225 12.20 7.55 -2.41
N ALA A 226 13.48 7.42 -2.09
CA ALA A 226 14.51 8.32 -2.61
C ALA A 226 14.58 8.32 -4.15
N LEU A 227 14.41 7.14 -4.77
CA LEU A 227 14.36 7.01 -6.22
C LEU A 227 13.11 7.64 -6.83
N SER A 228 11.97 7.64 -6.12
CA SER A 228 10.73 8.24 -6.62
C SER A 228 10.78 9.77 -6.65
N GLY A 229 11.41 10.40 -5.66
CA GLY A 229 11.59 11.86 -5.60
C GLY A 229 12.72 12.43 -6.46
N SER A 230 13.45 11.60 -7.22
CA SER A 230 14.62 12.05 -7.97
C SER A 230 14.24 12.98 -9.14
N PRO A 231 15.03 14.03 -9.48
CA PRO A 231 14.66 15.01 -10.50
C PRO A 231 14.34 14.44 -11.88
N TRP A 232 15.01 13.35 -12.28
CA TRP A 232 14.75 12.67 -13.55
C TRP A 232 13.39 11.96 -13.59
N ARG A 233 12.85 11.60 -12.42
CA ARG A 233 11.55 10.98 -12.23
C ARG A 233 10.41 11.99 -12.40
N ALA A 234 10.68 13.28 -12.22
CA ALA A 234 9.73 14.33 -12.57
C ALA A 234 9.52 14.46 -14.09
N GLY A 235 10.47 13.99 -14.93
CA GLY A 235 10.30 14.01 -16.39
C GLY A 235 9.44 12.88 -16.95
N ILE A 236 9.11 11.88 -16.14
CA ILE A 236 8.34 10.70 -16.52
C ILE A 236 6.95 10.86 -15.90
N PRO A 237 5.86 10.81 -16.69
CA PRO A 237 4.51 11.06 -16.20
C PRO A 237 4.09 10.12 -15.07
#